data_AF-A0AA42BV75-F1
#
_entry.id   AF-A0AA42BV75-F1
#
_cell.length_a   1.000
_cell.length_b   1.000
_cell.length_c   1.000
_cell.angle_alpha   90.00
_cell.angle_beta   90.00
_cell.angle_gamma   90.00
#
_symmetry.space_group_name_H-M   'P 1'
#
loop_
_entity.id
_entity.type
_entity.pdbx_description
1 polymer ?
#
loop_
_entity_poly.entity_id
_entity_poly.type
_entity_poly.pdbx_seq_one_letter_code
_entity_poly.pdbx_strand_id
1 'polypeptide(L)'
;MSLSAASGRLVLADLVARPSTRARALAVDTTLVLAGVAVVALLAKVSFFIGPIPITGQTLGVIAVGAALGSRRGAAALTTYLLAGLAGLPVFAGAVAGPAYVLVPSFGFVLGFIPAAFVAGWFAERAWDRKPVLAFLGFVAASVIPFLVGVPYMALILSAVLGQPVTAAGVLEAGVWPFIVPGLIKAAAAALIIPGAWLLVRGADKTVGRSADRSARRASRR
;
A
#
# COMPACT_ATOMS: atom_id res chain seq x y z
N MET A 1 -1.96 -19.51 22.36
CA MET A 1 -2.68 -20.00 21.17
C MET A 1 -1.70 -19.96 20.01
N SER A 2 -1.30 -21.11 19.48
CA SER A 2 -0.26 -21.19 18.43
C SER A 2 -0.82 -20.64 17.12
N LEU A 3 -0.27 -19.53 16.61
CA LEU A 3 -0.57 -18.99 15.28
C LEU A 3 -0.03 -19.88 14.14
N SER A 4 0.45 -21.09 14.43
CA SER A 4 1.10 -22.01 13.48
C SER A 4 0.18 -22.56 12.38
N ALA A 5 -1.12 -22.30 12.43
CA ALA A 5 -2.07 -22.65 11.37
C ALA A 5 -2.78 -21.40 10.82
N ALA A 6 -1.99 -20.39 10.44
CA ALA A 6 -2.54 -19.21 9.78
C ALA A 6 -3.03 -19.59 8.38
N SER A 7 -4.36 -19.79 8.26
CA SER A 7 -5.13 -19.84 7.00
C SER A 7 -4.56 -18.86 5.97
N GLY A 8 -4.56 -19.26 4.70
CA GLY A 8 -4.00 -18.48 3.59
C GLY A 8 -4.41 -17.01 3.60
N ARG A 9 -5.62 -16.70 4.09
CA ARG A 9 -6.24 -15.36 4.08
C ARG A 9 -5.78 -14.36 5.14
N LEU A 10 -4.97 -14.77 6.13
CA LEU A 10 -4.55 -13.86 7.20
C LEU A 10 -3.50 -12.85 6.72
N VAL A 11 -3.75 -11.57 7.01
CA VAL A 11 -2.82 -10.46 6.77
C VAL A 11 -2.30 -9.86 8.08
N LEU A 12 -1.28 -8.98 8.02
CA LEU A 12 -0.65 -8.40 9.21
C LEU A 12 -1.65 -7.68 10.12
N ALA A 13 -2.62 -6.96 9.55
CA ALA A 13 -3.64 -6.25 10.32
C ALA A 13 -4.53 -7.17 11.18
N ASP A 14 -4.71 -8.44 10.77
CA ASP A 14 -5.53 -9.40 11.53
C ASP A 14 -4.88 -9.85 12.84
N LEU A 15 -3.60 -9.49 13.03
CA LEU A 15 -2.84 -9.74 14.26
C LEU A 15 -3.12 -8.67 15.34
N VAL A 16 -3.60 -7.49 14.95
CA VAL A 16 -3.79 -6.35 15.85
C VAL A 16 -4.93 -6.60 16.83
N ALA A 17 -6.08 -7.08 16.34
CA ALA A 17 -7.22 -7.38 17.18
C ALA A 17 -8.17 -8.38 16.51
N ARG A 18 -8.75 -9.27 17.32
CA ARG A 18 -9.92 -10.08 16.94
C ARG A 18 -11.15 -9.54 17.68
N PRO A 19 -11.90 -8.61 17.08
CA PRO A 19 -13.03 -7.96 17.75
C PRO A 19 -14.15 -8.96 18.05
N SER A 20 -14.71 -8.90 19.26
CA SER A 20 -15.81 -9.77 19.72
C SER A 20 -17.20 -9.27 19.33
N THR A 21 -17.32 -7.99 18.91
CA THR A 21 -18.59 -7.37 18.52
C THR A 21 -18.45 -6.64 17.18
N ARG A 22 -19.57 -6.47 16.46
CA ARG A 22 -19.61 -5.77 15.18
C ARG A 22 -19.17 -4.31 15.28
N ALA A 23 -19.58 -3.62 16.35
CA ALA A 23 -19.19 -2.22 16.59
C ALA A 23 -17.67 -2.08 16.77
N ARG A 24 -17.05 -2.98 17.53
CA ARG A 24 -15.59 -3.00 17.71
C ARG A 24 -14.86 -3.36 16.42
N ALA A 25 -15.42 -4.26 15.61
CA ALA A 25 -14.86 -4.60 14.30
C ALA A 25 -14.82 -3.39 13.37
N LEU A 26 -15.93 -2.66 13.28
CA LEU A 26 -15.98 -1.42 12.51
C LEU A 26 -14.96 -0.40 13.00
N ALA A 27 -14.87 -0.17 14.32
CA ALA A 27 -13.91 0.77 14.88
C ALA A 27 -12.44 0.41 14.59
N VAL A 28 -12.11 -0.88 14.63
CA VAL A 28 -10.77 -1.39 14.26
C VAL A 28 -10.51 -1.16 12.78
N ASP A 29 -11.45 -1.54 11.90
CA ASP A 29 -11.30 -1.37 10.46
C ASP A 29 -11.17 0.10 10.07
N THR A 30 -11.97 1.00 10.66
CA THR A 30 -11.86 2.45 10.45
C THR A 30 -10.49 2.95 10.90
N THR A 31 -10.01 2.55 12.08
CA THR A 31 -8.68 2.96 12.57
C THR A 31 -7.58 2.48 11.63
N LEU A 32 -7.64 1.24 11.14
CA LEU A 32 -6.66 0.68 10.21
C LEU A 32 -6.67 1.41 8.86
N VAL A 33 -7.86 1.72 8.33
CA VAL A 33 -8.05 2.49 7.10
C VAL A 33 -7.43 3.88 7.24
N LEU A 34 -7.73 4.59 8.34
CA LEU A 34 -7.17 5.92 8.61
C LEU A 34 -5.64 5.89 8.80
N ALA A 35 -5.11 4.85 9.46
CA ALA A 35 -3.67 4.65 9.56
C ALA A 35 -3.03 4.42 8.18
N GLY A 36 -3.68 3.64 7.31
CA GLY A 36 -3.24 3.46 5.92
C GLY A 36 -3.22 4.77 5.13
N VAL A 37 -4.25 5.60 5.28
CA VAL A 37 -4.30 6.96 4.69
C VAL A 37 -3.12 7.79 5.18
N ALA A 38 -2.85 7.82 6.49
CA ALA A 38 -1.76 8.58 7.07
C ALA A 38 -0.38 8.13 6.54
N VAL A 39 -0.14 6.82 6.46
CA VAL A 39 1.11 6.27 5.89
C VAL A 39 1.32 6.73 4.45
N VAL A 40 0.30 6.63 3.60
CA VAL A 40 0.41 7.04 2.20
C VAL A 40 0.59 8.56 2.10
N ALA A 41 -0.12 9.34 2.91
CA ALA A 41 0.00 10.80 2.93
C ALA A 41 1.40 11.26 3.35
N LEU A 42 2.00 10.65 4.38
CA LEU A 42 3.36 10.97 4.81
C LEU A 42 4.38 10.61 3.73
N LEU A 43 4.26 9.44 3.11
CA LEU A 43 5.12 9.02 2.01
C LEU A 43 4.92 9.88 0.74
N ALA A 44 3.75 10.51 0.58
CA ALA A 44 3.51 11.49 -0.48
C ALA A 44 4.34 12.75 -0.35
N LYS A 45 4.73 13.13 0.86
CA LYS A 45 5.55 14.32 1.10
C LYS A 45 7.02 14.10 0.80
N VAL A 46 7.46 12.85 0.74
CA VAL A 46 8.79 12.50 0.22
C VAL A 46 8.70 12.48 -1.30
N SER A 47 8.93 13.63 -1.94
CA SER A 47 8.76 13.81 -3.38
C SER A 47 9.87 14.63 -4.04
N PHE A 48 10.25 14.24 -5.25
CA PHE A 48 11.20 14.96 -6.10
C PHE A 48 10.57 15.24 -7.47
N PHE A 49 10.65 16.47 -7.95
CA PHE A 49 10.07 16.89 -9.24
C PHE A 49 11.16 16.89 -10.31
N ILE A 50 11.05 15.98 -11.28
CA ILE A 50 11.93 15.87 -12.45
C ILE A 50 11.12 16.11 -13.76
N GLY A 51 9.79 16.23 -13.63
CA GLY A 51 8.87 16.43 -14.74
C GLY A 51 7.46 16.74 -14.23
N PRO A 52 6.41 16.61 -15.08
CA PRO A 52 5.04 16.95 -14.72
C PRO A 52 4.45 16.05 -13.62
N ILE A 53 5.06 14.88 -13.40
CA ILE A 53 4.69 13.95 -12.34
C ILE A 53 5.87 13.83 -11.36
N PRO A 54 5.68 14.09 -10.06
CA PRO A 54 6.72 13.91 -9.08
C PRO A 54 7.02 12.43 -8.84
N ILE A 55 8.28 12.09 -8.59
CA ILE A 55 8.67 10.80 -8.04
C ILE A 55 8.46 10.87 -6.53
N THR A 56 7.55 10.05 -6.00
CA THR A 56 7.15 10.10 -4.59
C THR A 56 7.32 8.77 -3.87
N GLY A 57 7.28 8.79 -2.54
CA GLY A 57 7.16 7.58 -1.72
C GLY A 57 5.78 6.91 -1.76
N GLN A 58 4.76 7.51 -2.40
CA GLN A 58 3.37 7.05 -2.32
C GLN A 58 3.20 5.61 -2.80
N THR A 59 3.83 5.24 -3.91
CA THR A 59 3.67 3.90 -4.49
C THR A 59 4.19 2.80 -3.57
N LEU A 60 5.23 3.06 -2.76
CA LEU A 60 5.64 2.16 -1.69
C LEU A 60 4.53 2.02 -0.63
N GLY A 61 3.96 3.15 -0.21
CA GLY A 61 2.85 3.19 0.76
C GLY A 61 1.63 2.43 0.28
N VAL A 62 1.23 2.60 -0.98
CA VAL A 62 0.09 1.91 -1.61
C VAL A 62 0.24 0.40 -1.52
N ILE A 63 1.42 -0.12 -1.92
CA ILE A 63 1.70 -1.55 -1.88
C ILE A 63 1.79 -2.07 -0.44
N ALA A 64 2.49 -1.36 0.44
CA ALA A 64 2.66 -1.77 1.83
C ALA A 64 1.33 -1.78 2.59
N VAL A 65 0.49 -0.75 2.40
CA VAL A 65 -0.85 -0.66 3.00
C VAL A 65 -1.77 -1.74 2.44
N GLY A 66 -1.76 -1.96 1.13
CA GLY A 66 -2.50 -3.07 0.51
C GLY A 66 -2.11 -4.43 1.10
N ALA A 67 -0.81 -4.72 1.14
CA ALA A 67 -0.31 -5.99 1.67
C ALA A 67 -0.59 -6.16 3.17
N ALA A 68 -0.41 -5.11 3.98
CA ALA A 68 -0.60 -5.18 5.43
C ALA A 68 -2.08 -5.26 5.84
N LEU A 69 -2.97 -4.53 5.15
CA LEU A 69 -4.40 -4.47 5.48
C LEU A 69 -5.24 -5.49 4.72
N GLY A 70 -4.72 -6.08 3.64
CA GLY A 70 -5.48 -6.94 2.74
C GLY A 70 -6.26 -6.16 1.70
N SER A 71 -6.89 -6.89 0.76
CA SER A 71 -7.45 -6.35 -0.49
C SER A 71 -8.51 -5.28 -0.24
N ARG A 72 -9.50 -5.58 0.60
CA ARG A 72 -10.65 -4.70 0.86
C ARG A 72 -10.28 -3.47 1.69
N ARG A 73 -9.56 -3.66 2.80
CA ARG A 73 -9.16 -2.55 3.69
C ARG A 73 -8.12 -1.65 3.02
N GLY A 74 -7.19 -2.23 2.24
CA GLY A 74 -6.27 -1.48 1.39
C GLY A 74 -7.03 -0.60 0.40
N ALA A 75 -7.91 -1.17 -0.42
CA ALA A 75 -8.72 -0.39 -1.36
C ALA A 75 -9.55 0.72 -0.68
N ALA A 76 -10.13 0.42 0.49
CA ALA A 76 -10.86 1.41 1.29
C ALA A 76 -9.94 2.55 1.77
N ALA A 77 -8.71 2.25 2.21
CA ALA A 77 -7.71 3.25 2.60
C ALA A 77 -7.33 4.16 1.42
N LEU A 78 -7.09 3.61 0.24
CA LEU A 78 -6.72 4.42 -0.93
C LEU A 78 -7.90 5.22 -1.50
N THR A 79 -9.13 4.70 -1.36
CA THR A 79 -10.35 5.45 -1.68
C THR A 79 -10.52 6.61 -0.71
N THR A 80 -10.34 6.37 0.60
CA THR A 80 -10.42 7.40 1.64
C THR A 80 -9.33 8.46 1.45
N TYR A 81 -8.11 8.06 1.07
CA TYR A 81 -7.01 8.95 0.74
C TYR A 81 -7.36 9.89 -0.42
N LEU A 82 -7.92 9.34 -1.50
CA LEU A 82 -8.38 10.13 -2.65
C LEU A 82 -9.49 11.11 -2.24
N LEU A 83 -10.51 10.65 -1.52
CA LEU A 83 -11.62 11.51 -1.09
C LEU A 83 -11.17 12.60 -0.13
N ALA A 84 -10.26 12.29 0.81
CA ALA A 84 -9.69 13.28 1.72
C ALA A 84 -8.94 14.38 0.96
N GLY A 85 -8.13 14.00 -0.03
CA GLY A 85 -7.41 14.96 -0.86
C GLY A 85 -8.34 15.84 -1.71
N LEU A 86 -9.39 15.25 -2.29
CA LEU A 86 -10.42 16.00 -3.04
C LEU A 86 -11.29 16.88 -2.14
N ALA A 87 -11.47 16.51 -0.87
CA ALA A 87 -12.12 17.34 0.15
C ALA A 87 -11.25 18.51 0.63
N GLY A 88 -10.00 18.63 0.15
CA GLY A 88 -9.12 19.76 0.45
C GLY A 88 -8.03 19.47 1.47
N LEU A 89 -7.94 18.26 2.03
CA LEU A 89 -6.84 17.92 2.92
C LEU A 89 -5.54 17.84 2.11
N PRO A 90 -4.41 18.38 2.61
CA PRO A 90 -3.14 18.40 1.88
C PRO A 90 -2.42 17.05 1.95
N VAL A 91 -3.07 15.96 1.52
CA VAL A 91 -2.54 14.59 1.58
C VAL A 91 -1.83 14.15 0.30
N PHE A 92 -2.11 14.81 -0.83
CA PHE A 92 -1.46 14.55 -2.11
C PHE A 92 -0.01 15.06 -2.13
N ALA A 93 0.76 14.57 -3.10
CA ALA A 93 2.08 15.10 -3.39
C ALA A 93 1.97 16.47 -4.07
N GLY A 94 2.88 17.38 -3.73
CA GLY A 94 2.85 18.77 -4.15
C GLY A 94 1.95 19.66 -3.28
N ALA A 95 1.73 20.89 -3.75
CA ALA A 95 1.01 21.93 -3.02
C ALA A 95 -0.50 21.96 -3.32
N VAL A 96 -0.95 21.34 -4.40
CA VAL A 96 -2.35 21.35 -4.82
C VAL A 96 -3.16 20.32 -4.01
N ALA A 97 -4.31 20.73 -3.50
CA ALA A 97 -5.32 19.89 -2.87
C ALA A 97 -6.73 20.34 -3.30
N GLY A 98 -7.74 19.57 -2.94
CA GLY A 98 -9.13 19.86 -3.27
C GLY A 98 -9.54 19.42 -4.67
N PRO A 99 -10.73 19.83 -5.13
CA PRO A 99 -11.29 19.40 -6.42
C PRO A 99 -10.43 19.79 -7.63
N ALA A 100 -9.68 20.90 -7.53
CA ALA A 100 -8.76 21.35 -8.57
C ALA A 100 -7.65 20.32 -8.86
N TYR A 101 -7.35 19.41 -7.93
CA TYR A 101 -6.35 18.37 -8.14
C TYR A 101 -6.71 17.42 -9.29
N VAL A 102 -7.99 17.31 -9.68
CA VAL A 102 -8.42 16.55 -10.86
C VAL A 102 -7.74 17.06 -12.14
N LEU A 103 -7.41 18.35 -12.22
CA LEU A 103 -6.73 18.94 -13.38
C LEU A 103 -5.21 18.73 -13.36
N VAL A 104 -4.66 18.04 -12.35
CA VAL A 104 -3.23 17.75 -12.24
C VAL A 104 -2.92 16.44 -12.97
N PRO A 105 -1.87 16.38 -13.82
CA PRO A 105 -1.56 15.18 -14.61
C PRO A 105 -1.35 13.92 -13.77
N SER A 106 -0.86 14.05 -12.52
CA SER A 106 -0.62 12.93 -11.60
C SER A 106 -1.90 12.34 -10.99
N PHE A 107 -3.07 12.97 -11.11
CA PHE A 107 -4.29 12.50 -10.47
C PHE A 107 -4.72 11.11 -10.94
N GLY A 108 -4.54 10.78 -12.22
CA GLY A 108 -4.87 9.47 -12.75
C GLY A 108 -4.10 8.32 -12.09
N PHE A 109 -2.90 8.58 -11.59
CA PHE A 109 -2.13 7.58 -10.83
C PHE A 109 -2.75 7.32 -9.46
N VAL A 110 -3.29 8.36 -8.81
CA VAL A 110 -4.02 8.24 -7.54
C VAL A 110 -5.28 7.41 -7.71
N LEU A 111 -6.01 7.56 -8.83
CA LEU A 111 -7.13 6.68 -9.18
C LEU A 111 -6.66 5.21 -9.30
N GLY A 112 -5.53 5.00 -9.98
CA GLY A 112 -4.92 3.68 -10.13
C GLY A 112 -4.35 3.06 -8.84
N PHE A 113 -4.14 3.85 -7.77
CA PHE A 113 -3.67 3.33 -6.48
C PHE A 113 -4.72 2.44 -5.79
N ILE A 114 -6.01 2.67 -6.03
CA ILE A 114 -7.10 1.88 -5.43
C ILE A 114 -7.03 0.40 -5.88
N PRO A 115 -7.10 0.09 -7.20
CA PRO A 115 -6.96 -1.29 -7.65
C PRO A 115 -5.56 -1.86 -7.39
N ALA A 116 -4.50 -1.04 -7.40
CA ALA A 116 -3.15 -1.50 -7.06
C ALA A 116 -3.07 -2.03 -5.61
N ALA A 117 -3.61 -1.28 -4.64
CA ALA A 117 -3.66 -1.72 -3.25
C ALA A 117 -4.54 -2.96 -3.05
N PHE A 118 -5.66 -3.05 -3.77
CA PHE A 118 -6.50 -4.24 -3.77
C PHE A 118 -5.71 -5.48 -4.21
N VAL A 119 -5.00 -5.39 -5.34
CA VAL A 119 -4.21 -6.49 -5.91
C VAL A 119 -3.02 -6.84 -5.01
N ALA A 120 -2.31 -5.86 -4.45
CA ALA A 120 -1.25 -6.11 -3.48
C ALA A 120 -1.77 -6.86 -2.24
N GLY A 121 -2.93 -6.46 -1.71
CA GLY A 121 -3.58 -7.15 -0.61
C GLY A 121 -4.07 -8.55 -0.98
N TRP A 122 -4.57 -8.74 -2.21
CA TRP A 122 -4.99 -10.04 -2.72
C TRP A 122 -3.83 -11.05 -2.82
N PHE A 123 -2.62 -10.59 -3.16
CA PHE A 123 -1.40 -11.40 -3.09
C PHE A 123 -1.01 -11.73 -1.64
N ALA A 124 -1.13 -10.77 -0.71
CA ALA A 124 -0.86 -11.00 0.71
C ALA A 124 -1.84 -12.01 1.33
N GLU A 125 -3.12 -11.96 0.98
CA GLU A 125 -4.15 -12.96 1.32
C GLU A 125 -3.89 -14.36 0.71
N ARG A 126 -2.87 -14.50 -0.14
CA ARG A 126 -2.36 -15.77 -0.68
C ARG A 126 -0.99 -16.14 -0.13
N ALA A 127 -0.54 -15.44 0.92
CA ALA A 127 0.74 -15.63 1.57
C ALA A 127 1.98 -15.36 0.69
N TRP A 128 1.83 -14.64 -0.42
CA TRP A 128 2.99 -14.26 -1.26
C TRP A 128 3.93 -13.32 -0.50
N ASP A 129 3.36 -12.47 0.33
CA ASP A 129 4.02 -11.51 1.21
C ASP A 129 4.84 -12.15 2.36
N ARG A 130 4.86 -13.48 2.45
CA ARG A 130 5.68 -14.25 3.41
C ARG A 130 6.97 -14.78 2.78
N LYS A 131 7.11 -14.68 1.46
CA LYS A 131 8.28 -15.15 0.70
C LYS A 131 8.84 -13.97 -0.12
N PRO A 132 10.07 -13.50 0.13
CA PRO A 132 10.60 -12.29 -0.50
C PRO A 132 10.48 -12.24 -2.03
N VAL A 133 10.78 -13.36 -2.71
CA VAL A 133 10.69 -13.43 -4.18
C VAL A 133 9.24 -13.31 -4.68
N LEU A 134 8.29 -14.02 -4.07
CA LEU A 134 6.88 -13.90 -4.46
C LEU A 134 6.32 -12.52 -4.11
N ALA A 135 6.69 -11.98 -2.95
CA ALA A 135 6.31 -10.63 -2.54
C ALA A 135 6.79 -9.62 -3.59
N PHE A 136 8.06 -9.69 -4.01
CA PHE A 136 8.62 -8.82 -5.03
C PHE A 136 7.84 -8.91 -6.35
N LEU A 137 7.61 -10.11 -6.87
CA LEU A 137 6.88 -10.30 -8.13
C LEU A 137 5.43 -9.79 -8.05
N GLY A 138 4.73 -10.08 -6.95
CA GLY A 138 3.36 -9.59 -6.73
C GLY A 138 3.30 -8.07 -6.60
N PHE A 139 4.28 -7.47 -5.94
CA PHE A 139 4.36 -6.02 -5.75
C PHE A 139 4.75 -5.27 -7.04
N VAL A 140 5.63 -5.85 -7.85
CA VAL A 140 5.90 -5.34 -9.22
C VAL A 140 4.62 -5.40 -10.05
N ALA A 141 3.92 -6.53 -10.06
CA ALA A 141 2.67 -6.67 -10.81
C ALA A 141 1.59 -5.66 -10.37
N ALA A 142 1.41 -5.47 -9.06
CA ALA A 142 0.49 -4.47 -8.53
C ALA A 142 0.93 -3.03 -8.88
N SER A 143 2.23 -2.77 -8.97
CA SER A 143 2.79 -1.44 -9.29
C SER A 143 2.64 -1.06 -10.77
N VAL A 144 2.29 -2.00 -11.65
CA VAL A 144 1.96 -1.70 -13.07
C VAL A 144 0.58 -1.04 -13.18
N ILE A 145 -0.36 -1.39 -12.30
CA ILE A 145 -1.76 -0.96 -12.38
C ILE A 145 -1.93 0.57 -12.41
N PRO A 146 -1.23 1.36 -11.57
CA PRO A 146 -1.33 2.81 -11.61
C PRO A 146 -0.97 3.42 -12.96
N PHE A 147 -0.06 2.81 -13.73
CA PHE A 147 0.31 3.30 -15.05
C PHE A 147 -0.81 3.10 -16.08
N LEU A 148 -1.61 2.03 -15.95
CA LEU A 148 -2.71 1.72 -16.87
C LEU A 148 -3.80 2.80 -16.86
N VAL A 149 -3.98 3.47 -15.73
CA VAL A 149 -4.95 4.57 -15.56
C VAL A 149 -4.25 5.93 -15.64
N GLY A 150 -3.10 6.05 -14.98
CA GLY A 150 -2.37 7.30 -14.84
C GLY A 150 -1.78 7.82 -16.14
N VAL A 151 -1.22 6.96 -16.99
CA VAL A 151 -0.58 7.40 -18.24
C VAL A 151 -1.61 7.93 -19.25
N PRO A 152 -2.74 7.25 -19.52
CA PRO A 152 -3.80 7.83 -20.36
C PRO A 152 -4.38 9.13 -19.78
N TYR A 153 -4.58 9.18 -18.47
CA TYR A 153 -5.09 10.38 -17.80
C TYR A 153 -4.14 11.57 -17.94
N MET A 154 -2.84 11.33 -17.70
CA MET A 154 -1.80 12.34 -17.87
C MET A 154 -1.80 12.87 -19.31
N ALA A 155 -1.82 11.99 -20.31
CA ALA A 155 -1.83 12.40 -21.71
C ALA A 155 -3.04 13.29 -22.04
N LEU A 156 -4.22 12.95 -21.51
CA LEU A 156 -5.44 13.75 -21.67
C LEU A 156 -5.30 15.13 -21.02
N ILE A 157 -4.78 15.23 -19.79
CA ILE A 157 -4.59 16.52 -19.12
C ILE A 157 -3.54 17.37 -19.85
N LEU A 158 -2.40 16.79 -20.21
CA LEU A 158 -1.33 17.50 -20.92
C LEU A 158 -1.85 18.08 -22.24
N SER A 159 -2.63 17.31 -23.00
CA SER A 159 -3.16 17.73 -24.29
C SER A 159 -4.37 18.66 -24.17
N ALA A 160 -5.44 18.20 -23.54
CA ALA A 160 -6.75 18.87 -23.58
C ALA A 160 -6.85 20.04 -22.59
N VAL A 161 -6.06 20.05 -21.52
CA VAL A 161 -6.11 21.11 -20.49
C VAL A 161 -4.91 22.05 -20.61
N LEU A 162 -3.71 21.51 -20.82
CA LEU A 162 -2.48 22.32 -20.87
C LEU A 162 -2.01 22.67 -22.30
N GLY A 163 -2.72 22.19 -23.32
CA GLY A 163 -2.43 22.50 -24.73
C GLY A 163 -1.07 21.98 -25.21
N GLN A 164 -0.46 21.02 -24.51
CA GLN A 164 0.85 20.50 -24.86
C GLN A 164 0.75 19.46 -25.98
N PRO A 165 1.66 19.48 -26.96
CA PRO A 165 1.74 18.42 -27.95
C PRO A 165 2.14 17.11 -27.25
N VAL A 166 1.30 16.08 -27.40
CA VAL A 166 1.55 14.75 -26.85
C VAL A 166 1.85 13.77 -27.98
N THR A 167 2.98 13.09 -27.86
CA THR A 167 3.34 11.94 -28.69
C THR A 167 3.37 10.70 -27.82
N ALA A 168 3.22 9.51 -28.42
CA ALA A 168 3.31 8.26 -27.68
C ALA A 168 4.66 8.12 -26.94
N ALA A 169 5.76 8.53 -27.59
CA ALA A 169 7.09 8.54 -26.98
C ALA A 169 7.17 9.51 -25.79
N GLY A 170 6.73 10.76 -25.95
CA GLY A 170 6.78 11.76 -24.88
C GLY A 170 5.92 11.38 -23.66
N VAL A 171 4.79 10.71 -23.89
CA VAL A 171 3.93 10.19 -22.81
C VAL A 171 4.64 9.07 -22.02
N LEU A 172 5.39 8.18 -22.67
CA LEU A 172 6.17 7.16 -21.98
C LEU A 172 7.38 7.75 -21.24
N GLU A 173 8.05 8.74 -21.84
CA GLU A 173 9.15 9.47 -21.21
C GLU A 173 8.71 10.25 -19.98
N ALA A 174 7.53 10.86 -20.00
CA ALA A 174 7.03 11.62 -18.85
C ALA A 174 6.34 10.73 -17.79
N GLY A 175 5.67 9.65 -18.23
CA GLY A 175 4.75 8.89 -17.39
C GLY A 175 5.21 7.49 -16.97
N VAL A 176 6.26 6.93 -17.58
CA VAL A 176 6.68 5.54 -17.35
C VAL A 176 8.17 5.44 -17.03
N TRP A 177 9.05 5.87 -17.94
CA TRP A 177 10.50 5.63 -17.82
C TRP A 177 11.15 6.14 -16.53
N PRO A 178 10.83 7.34 -16.03
CA PRO A 178 11.40 7.85 -14.79
C PRO A 178 11.01 7.02 -13.56
N PHE A 179 9.95 6.22 -13.65
CA PHE A 179 9.37 5.50 -12.52
C PHE A 179 9.76 4.03 -12.45
N ILE A 180 10.34 3.45 -13.50
CA ILE A 180 10.69 2.02 -13.51
C ILE A 180 11.74 1.71 -12.45
N VAL A 181 12.91 2.35 -12.52
CA VAL A 181 14.01 2.06 -11.58
C VAL A 181 13.60 2.37 -10.12
N PRO A 182 13.06 3.56 -9.79
CA PRO A 182 12.57 3.82 -8.45
C PRO A 182 11.43 2.89 -8.02
N GLY A 183 10.59 2.45 -8.96
CA GLY A 183 9.49 1.52 -8.73
C GLY A 183 9.99 0.13 -8.33
N LEU A 184 10.99 -0.41 -9.04
CA LEU A 184 11.63 -1.68 -8.71
C LEU A 184 12.32 -1.62 -7.34
N ILE A 185 13.00 -0.52 -7.03
CA ILE A 185 13.62 -0.29 -5.71
C ILE A 185 12.54 -0.30 -4.61
N LYS A 186 11.42 0.38 -4.82
CA LYS A 186 10.30 0.40 -3.85
C LYS A 186 9.65 -0.96 -3.70
N ALA A 187 9.45 -1.70 -4.79
CA ALA A 187 8.92 -3.06 -4.73
C ALA A 187 9.86 -4.00 -3.95
N ALA A 188 11.17 -3.88 -4.16
CA ALA A 188 12.17 -4.62 -3.38
C ALA A 188 12.14 -4.24 -1.90
N ALA A 189 12.06 -2.94 -1.58
CA ALA A 189 11.93 -2.47 -0.20
C ALA A 189 10.67 -3.05 0.47
N ALA A 190 9.51 -2.99 -0.19
CA ALA A 190 8.28 -3.61 0.31
C ALA A 190 8.42 -5.13 0.50
N ALA A 191 9.07 -5.81 -0.46
CA ALA A 191 9.33 -7.25 -0.41
C ALA A 191 10.34 -7.67 0.65
N LEU A 192 11.03 -6.74 1.30
CA LEU A 192 11.84 -6.99 2.49
C LEU A 192 11.06 -6.63 3.77
N ILE A 193 10.39 -5.48 3.78
CA ILE A 193 9.65 -4.97 4.94
C ILE A 193 8.51 -5.91 5.32
N ILE A 194 7.68 -6.33 4.36
CA ILE A 194 6.46 -7.10 4.66
C ILE A 194 6.80 -8.53 5.14
N PRO A 195 7.64 -9.33 4.45
CA PRO A 195 8.08 -10.61 4.99
C PRO A 195 8.86 -10.45 6.31
N GLY A 196 9.66 -9.39 6.44
CA GLY A 196 10.38 -9.08 7.67
C GLY A 196 9.44 -8.89 8.87
N ALA A 197 8.34 -8.17 8.68
CA ALA A 197 7.30 -8.02 9.71
C ALA A 197 6.71 -9.37 10.13
N TRP A 198 6.45 -10.27 9.17
CA TRP A 198 5.99 -11.64 9.47
C TRP A 198 7.03 -12.47 10.25
N LEU A 199 8.32 -12.29 10.00
CA LEU A 199 9.38 -12.97 10.76
C LEU A 199 9.41 -12.51 12.22
N LEU A 200 9.22 -11.21 12.47
CA LEU A 200 9.14 -10.65 13.83
C LEU A 200 7.94 -11.22 14.59
N VAL A 201 6.77 -11.27 13.95
CA VAL A 201 5.56 -11.87 14.53
C VAL A 201 5.82 -13.34 14.93
N ARG A 202 6.37 -14.14 14.00
CA ARG A 202 6.69 -15.56 14.27
C ARG A 202 7.74 -15.72 15.37
N GLY A 203 8.67 -14.77 15.50
CA GLY A 203 9.66 -14.75 16.57
C GLY A 203 9.02 -14.55 17.94
N ALA A 204 8.11 -13.57 18.05
CA ALA A 204 7.37 -13.28 19.27
C ALA A 204 6.47 -14.45 19.71
N ASP A 205 5.84 -15.16 18.78
CA ASP A 205 5.02 -16.33 19.11
C ASP A 205 5.85 -17.46 19.74
N LYS A 206 7.05 -17.70 19.21
CA LYS A 206 7.95 -18.76 19.71
C LYS A 206 8.43 -18.47 21.13
N THR A 207 8.70 -17.21 21.47
CA THR A 207 9.15 -16.83 22.82
C THR A 207 8.03 -16.99 23.84
N VAL A 208 6.81 -16.55 23.51
CA VAL A 208 5.62 -16.72 24.36
C VAL A 208 5.25 -18.20 24.55
N GLY A 209 5.35 -19.02 23.50
CA GLY A 209 5.11 -20.46 23.60
C GLY A 209 6.11 -21.17 24.52
N ARG A 210 7.40 -20.80 24.42
CA ARG A 210 8.47 -21.37 25.26
C ARG A 210 8.35 -20.98 26.74
N SER A 211 7.89 -19.77 27.06
CA SER A 211 7.69 -19.36 28.46
C SER A 211 6.51 -20.11 29.09
N ALA A 212 5.42 -20.31 28.36
CA ALA A 212 4.26 -21.07 28.83
C ALA A 212 4.59 -22.55 29.11
N ASP A 213 5.32 -23.23 28.21
CA ASP A 213 5.73 -24.64 28.41
C ASP A 213 6.66 -24.81 29.62
N ARG A 214 7.61 -23.86 29.82
CA ARG A 214 8.48 -23.88 31.01
C ARG A 214 7.72 -23.72 32.32
N SER A 215 6.69 -22.86 32.35
CA SER A 215 5.82 -22.69 33.52
C SER A 215 4.99 -23.94 33.82
N ALA A 216 4.43 -24.57 32.79
CA ALA A 216 3.65 -25.80 32.95
C ALA A 216 4.49 -26.97 33.49
N ARG A 217 5.72 -27.16 32.96
CA ARG A 217 6.66 -28.19 33.44
C ARG A 217 7.16 -27.96 34.87
N ARG A 218 7.20 -26.71 35.35
CA ARG A 218 7.53 -26.39 36.75
C ARG A 218 6.37 -26.68 37.69
N ALA A 219 5.13 -26.44 37.25
CA ALA A 219 3.93 -26.75 38.03
C ALA A 219 3.71 -28.27 38.18
N SER A 220 4.03 -29.08 37.17
CA SER A 220 3.86 -30.54 37.22
C SER A 220 4.93 -31.30 38.02
N ARG A 221 5.95 -30.61 38.54
CA ARG A 221 7.04 -31.18 39.34
C ARG A 221 6.92 -30.88 40.84
N ARG A 222 5.85 -30.19 41.24
CA ARG A 222 5.47 -29.93 42.63
C ARG A 222 4.25 -30.78 42.96
#